data_AF-G4Z2H3-F1
#
_entry.id   AF-G4Z2H3-F1
#
_cell.length_a   1.000
_cell.length_b   1.000
_cell.length_c   1.000
_cell.angle_alpha   90.00
_cell.angle_beta   90.00
_cell.angle_gamma   90.00
#
_symmetry.space_group_name_H-M   'P 1'
#
loop_
_entity.id
_entity.type
_entity.pdbx_description
1 polymer ?
#
loop_
_entity_poly.entity_id
_entity_poly.type
_entity_poly.pdbx_seq_one_letter_code
_entity_poly.pdbx_strand_id
1 'polypeptide(L)'
;DVSSESEEPDESNDEDWSTAESAEKDGEVTGDSEGIEDGEQAEEDISINLIEVDVHQKVTGLIRADKCERRCLQGKAQELQSLVCSVSQMTKSERMTFVYSMLGVLMQTDTVERRRGKGEREKFNYYLPFVGAVCRPSFARCLDLTPLTIQRYKSRVRDGSIAAKAHGNVLNKNASSVDIPWLIKWFKEFAEEVGEVVPVRVRMQKTVAGKTKKYYSREDYTLLPVYFTWDSVYGEMHAYVEQIRLRVSEPGRSTMGKLLAQHCPEIRIRS
;
A
#
# COMPACT_ATOMS: atom_id res chain seq x y z
N ASP A 1 -49.38 29.01 24.05
CA ASP A 1 -48.88 27.73 24.54
C ASP A 1 -47.80 27.17 23.64
N VAL A 2 -46.71 26.77 24.26
CA VAL A 2 -45.58 26.05 23.69
C VAL A 2 -46.02 24.60 23.47
N SER A 3 -45.94 24.09 22.24
CA SER A 3 -46.07 22.66 21.96
C SER A 3 -44.68 22.08 21.70
N SER A 4 -44.24 21.30 22.67
CA SER A 4 -42.94 20.65 22.76
C SER A 4 -42.64 19.71 21.58
N GLU A 5 -41.45 19.86 21.03
CA GLU A 5 -40.78 18.87 20.18
C GLU A 5 -40.34 17.69 21.06
N SER A 6 -40.78 16.48 20.71
CA SER A 6 -40.27 15.22 21.25
C SER A 6 -39.45 14.53 20.17
N GLU A 7 -38.13 14.72 20.22
CA GLU A 7 -37.16 13.98 19.41
C GLU A 7 -36.86 12.63 20.09
N GLU A 8 -37.41 11.55 19.55
CA GLU A 8 -37.03 10.18 19.93
C GLU A 8 -35.93 9.67 18.99
N PRO A 9 -34.81 9.10 19.49
CA PRO A 9 -33.71 8.66 18.64
C PRO A 9 -33.88 7.22 18.14
N ASP A 10 -33.94 7.11 16.81
CA ASP A 10 -33.86 5.93 15.94
C ASP A 10 -32.85 4.84 16.39
N GLU A 11 -33.40 3.64 16.63
CA GLU A 11 -32.72 2.39 17.02
C GLU A 11 -32.06 1.70 15.82
N SER A 12 -31.00 2.29 15.27
CA SER A 12 -30.09 1.52 14.39
C SER A 12 -29.09 0.73 15.25
N ASN A 13 -29.42 -0.55 15.40
CA ASN A 13 -28.61 -1.63 15.97
C ASN A 13 -27.35 -1.85 15.11
N ASP A 14 -26.17 -1.88 15.74
CA ASP A 14 -25.00 -2.64 15.25
C ASP A 14 -23.95 -2.77 16.37
N GLU A 15 -23.38 -3.97 16.47
CA GLU A 15 -22.48 -4.39 17.54
C GLU A 15 -21.01 -4.03 17.27
N ASP A 16 -20.35 -3.54 18.31
CA ASP A 16 -18.93 -3.17 18.35
C ASP A 16 -18.31 -3.90 19.54
N TRP A 17 -17.32 -4.74 19.25
CA TRP A 17 -16.57 -5.53 20.23
C TRP A 17 -15.17 -4.92 20.35
N SER A 18 -14.94 -4.21 21.45
CA SER A 18 -13.58 -3.88 21.89
C SER A 18 -13.17 -4.90 22.95
N THR A 19 -12.08 -5.61 22.69
CA THR A 19 -11.48 -6.59 23.59
C THR A 19 -11.20 -5.96 24.95
N ALA A 20 -11.68 -6.61 26.01
CA ALA A 20 -11.54 -6.15 27.39
C ALA A 20 -10.07 -6.11 27.83
N GLU A 21 -9.62 -4.98 28.36
CA GLU A 21 -8.41 -4.91 29.15
C GLU A 21 -8.58 -5.75 30.42
N SER A 22 -7.61 -6.63 30.67
CA SER A 22 -7.57 -7.46 31.86
C SER A 22 -6.84 -6.70 32.97
N ALA A 23 -7.50 -6.67 34.11
CA ALA A 23 -7.12 -5.97 35.32
C ALA A 23 -5.70 -6.25 35.81
N GLU A 24 -5.13 -5.19 36.39
CA GLU A 24 -3.87 -5.13 37.10
C GLU A 24 -3.79 -6.21 38.18
N LYS A 25 -2.68 -6.95 38.18
CA LYS A 25 -2.18 -7.68 39.35
C LYS A 25 -0.68 -7.53 39.39
N ASP A 26 -0.22 -6.80 40.41
CA ASP A 26 1.17 -6.65 40.79
C ASP A 26 1.89 -7.99 40.93
N GLY A 27 3.08 -8.05 40.33
CA GLY A 27 4.02 -9.17 40.41
C GLY A 27 5.34 -8.78 39.77
N GLU A 28 6.23 -8.17 40.56
CA GLU A 28 7.64 -7.97 40.23
C GLU A 28 8.31 -9.33 39.91
N VAL A 29 9.01 -9.43 38.76
CA VAL A 29 10.27 -10.19 38.51
C VAL A 29 10.57 -10.32 36.99
N THR A 30 11.72 -9.76 36.60
CA THR A 30 12.67 -10.06 35.51
C THR A 30 12.22 -10.63 34.14
N GLY A 31 12.53 -9.85 33.08
CA GLY A 31 13.26 -10.28 31.87
C GLY A 31 12.61 -11.31 30.93
N ASP A 32 12.01 -10.83 29.83
CA ASP A 32 12.43 -11.13 28.45
C ASP A 32 11.55 -10.35 27.45
N SER A 33 12.16 -9.88 26.36
CA SER A 33 11.55 -9.00 25.37
C SER A 33 10.85 -9.84 24.29
N GLU A 34 9.55 -10.11 24.45
CA GLU A 34 8.73 -10.75 23.42
C GLU A 34 8.28 -9.71 22.37
N GLY A 35 8.70 -9.93 21.12
CA GLY A 35 8.29 -9.15 19.98
C GLY A 35 6.84 -9.45 19.62
N ILE A 36 6.01 -8.41 19.55
CA ILE A 36 4.67 -8.50 18.99
C ILE A 36 4.81 -8.52 17.46
N GLU A 37 4.54 -9.69 16.90
CA GLU A 37 4.40 -9.93 15.47
C GLU A 37 3.09 -9.31 14.97
N ASP A 38 3.15 -8.12 14.38
CA ASP A 38 2.02 -7.58 13.62
C ASP A 38 2.06 -8.16 12.21
N GLY A 39 1.25 -9.21 12.03
CA GLY A 39 1.05 -9.93 10.80
C GLY A 39 0.50 -9.07 9.67
N GLU A 40 1.03 -9.38 8.49
CA GLU A 40 0.63 -8.99 7.15
C GLU A 40 -0.83 -8.52 7.02
N GLN A 41 -1.02 -7.33 6.45
CA GLN A 41 -2.24 -7.02 5.71
C GLN A 41 -1.85 -6.45 4.36
N ALA A 42 -2.06 -7.30 3.34
CA ALA A 42 -2.02 -6.95 1.94
C ALA A 42 -2.82 -5.66 1.70
N GLU A 43 -2.11 -4.62 1.25
CA GLU A 43 -2.74 -3.47 0.62
C GLU A 43 -3.37 -3.98 -0.67
N GLU A 44 -4.67 -4.19 -0.66
CA GLU A 44 -5.43 -4.44 -1.89
C GLU A 44 -5.15 -3.28 -2.87
N ASP A 45 -4.54 -3.64 -3.99
CA ASP A 45 -4.33 -2.78 -5.16
C ASP A 45 -5.68 -2.26 -5.64
N ILE A 46 -6.07 -1.07 -5.18
CA ILE A 46 -7.18 -0.34 -5.77
C ILE A 46 -6.63 0.35 -7.03
N SER A 47 -6.68 -0.40 -8.13
CA SER A 47 -6.38 0.05 -9.48
C SER A 47 -7.05 1.39 -9.80
N ILE A 48 -6.25 2.38 -10.20
CA ILE A 48 -6.71 3.67 -10.71
C ILE A 48 -7.27 3.45 -12.11
N ASN A 49 -8.57 3.24 -12.22
CA ASN A 49 -9.27 3.42 -13.48
C ASN A 49 -9.68 4.89 -13.59
N LEU A 50 -8.90 5.67 -14.35
CA LEU A 50 -9.27 6.98 -14.90
C LEU A 50 -10.43 6.79 -15.89
N ILE A 51 -11.61 6.46 -15.37
CA ILE A 51 -12.86 6.67 -16.08
C ILE A 51 -13.24 8.11 -15.74
N GLU A 52 -13.42 8.98 -16.74
CA GLU A 52 -14.14 10.23 -16.53
C GLU A 52 -15.51 9.87 -15.97
N VAL A 53 -15.62 9.86 -14.64
CA VAL A 53 -16.87 9.57 -13.97
C VAL A 53 -17.78 10.74 -14.30
N ASP A 54 -18.89 10.45 -14.99
CA ASP A 54 -19.96 11.42 -15.09
C ASP A 54 -20.41 11.77 -13.66
N VAL A 55 -20.00 12.95 -13.22
CA VAL A 55 -20.28 13.46 -11.88
C VAL A 55 -21.79 13.45 -11.63
N HIS A 56 -22.58 13.74 -12.67
CA HIS A 56 -24.03 13.73 -12.56
C HIS A 56 -24.59 12.33 -12.30
N GLN A 57 -24.08 11.31 -13.01
CA GLN A 57 -24.42 9.92 -12.76
C GLN A 57 -24.01 9.47 -11.35
N LYS A 58 -22.82 9.85 -10.87
CA LYS A 58 -22.37 9.51 -9.51
C LYS A 58 -23.25 10.16 -8.43
N VAL A 59 -23.57 11.46 -8.56
CA VAL A 59 -24.46 12.16 -7.63
C VAL A 59 -25.86 11.52 -7.62
N THR A 60 -26.41 11.23 -8.80
CA THR A 60 -27.72 10.58 -8.92
C THR A 60 -27.71 9.18 -8.30
N GLY A 61 -26.62 8.43 -8.49
CA GLY A 61 -26.42 7.12 -7.88
C GLY A 61 -26.38 7.18 -6.36
N LEU A 62 -25.65 8.16 -5.79
CA LEU A 62 -25.57 8.37 -4.35
C LEU A 62 -26.95 8.67 -3.74
N ILE A 63 -27.71 9.58 -4.35
CA ILE A 63 -29.05 9.94 -3.87
C ILE A 63 -30.01 8.74 -3.94
N ARG A 64 -29.99 7.98 -5.06
CA ARG A 64 -30.84 6.78 -5.20
C ARG A 64 -30.46 5.65 -4.24
N ALA A 65 -29.18 5.55 -3.89
CA ALA A 65 -28.68 4.57 -2.94
C ALA A 65 -28.95 4.96 -1.48
N ASP A 66 -29.40 6.18 -1.21
CA ASP A 66 -29.78 6.63 0.12
C ASP A 66 -31.06 5.90 0.57
N LYS A 67 -30.88 4.98 1.50
CA LYS A 67 -31.96 4.14 2.05
C LYS A 67 -32.31 4.51 3.49
N CYS A 68 -31.68 5.54 4.06
CA CYS A 68 -32.04 5.95 5.42
C CYS A 68 -33.39 6.68 5.41
N GLU A 69 -34.16 6.54 6.49
CA GLU A 69 -35.51 7.12 6.60
C GLU A 69 -35.50 8.64 6.46
N ARG A 70 -34.46 9.28 7.01
CA ARG A 70 -34.23 10.73 6.93
C ARG A 70 -33.86 11.20 5.53
N ARG A 71 -33.60 10.29 4.59
CA ARG A 71 -33.09 10.58 3.23
C ARG A 71 -32.04 11.69 3.24
N CYS A 72 -30.99 11.49 4.05
CA CYS A 72 -29.99 12.49 4.38
C CYS A 72 -29.25 13.13 3.18
N LEU A 73 -29.33 12.52 1.99
CA LEU A 73 -28.77 13.01 0.73
C LEU A 73 -29.81 13.66 -0.20
N GLN A 74 -31.10 13.48 0.05
CA GLN A 74 -32.17 14.02 -0.78
C GLN A 74 -32.15 15.55 -0.74
N GLY A 75 -32.28 16.18 -1.92
CA GLY A 75 -32.26 17.64 -2.05
C GLY A 75 -30.87 18.27 -2.01
N LYS A 76 -29.79 17.50 -1.81
CA LYS A 76 -28.41 17.99 -1.67
C LYS A 76 -27.54 17.76 -2.92
N ALA A 77 -28.15 17.87 -4.11
CA ALA A 77 -27.47 17.48 -5.35
C ALA A 77 -26.27 18.37 -5.68
N GLN A 78 -26.37 19.69 -5.43
CA GLN A 78 -25.30 20.65 -5.73
C GLN A 78 -24.12 20.52 -4.75
N GLU A 79 -24.43 20.25 -3.50
CA GLU A 79 -23.47 19.98 -2.42
C GLU A 79 -22.72 18.67 -2.69
N LEU A 80 -23.44 17.63 -3.09
CA LEU A 80 -22.85 16.35 -3.50
C LEU A 80 -21.99 16.50 -4.74
N GLN A 81 -22.40 17.30 -5.72
CA GLN A 81 -21.57 17.60 -6.89
C GLN A 81 -20.26 18.28 -6.47
N SER A 82 -20.33 19.26 -5.58
CA SER A 82 -19.15 19.97 -5.05
C SER A 82 -18.19 19.00 -4.34
N LEU A 83 -18.73 18.11 -3.50
CA LEU A 83 -17.95 17.06 -2.83
C LEU A 83 -17.33 16.09 -3.84
N VAL A 84 -18.11 15.52 -4.75
CA VAL A 84 -17.64 14.53 -5.73
C VAL A 84 -16.56 15.12 -6.64
N CYS A 85 -16.74 16.35 -7.13
CA CYS A 85 -15.73 17.05 -7.92
C CYS A 85 -14.44 17.30 -7.14
N SER A 86 -14.54 17.63 -5.85
CA SER A 86 -13.36 17.87 -5.01
C SER A 86 -12.61 16.56 -4.76
N VAL A 87 -13.33 15.50 -4.40
CA VAL A 87 -12.74 14.18 -4.11
C VAL A 87 -12.14 13.53 -5.36
N SER A 88 -12.71 13.74 -6.55
CA SER A 88 -12.18 13.17 -7.80
C SER A 88 -10.86 13.79 -8.25
N GLN A 89 -10.57 15.02 -7.81
CA GLN A 89 -9.32 15.72 -8.12
C GLN A 89 -8.19 15.38 -7.14
N MET A 90 -8.50 14.74 -6.02
CA MET A 90 -7.51 14.37 -5.00
C MET A 90 -6.70 13.15 -5.42
N THR A 91 -5.40 13.19 -5.18
CA THR A 91 -4.53 12.01 -5.17
C THR A 91 -4.92 11.04 -4.04
N LYS A 92 -4.44 9.79 -4.11
CA LYS A 92 -4.69 8.78 -3.07
C LYS A 92 -4.27 9.26 -1.68
N SER A 93 -3.11 9.91 -1.58
CA SER A 93 -2.58 10.45 -0.32
C SER A 93 -3.38 11.64 0.21
N GLU A 94 -3.81 12.54 -0.66
CA GLU A 94 -4.67 13.68 -0.29
C GLU A 94 -6.02 13.20 0.19
N ARG A 95 -6.67 12.28 -0.54
CA ARG A 95 -7.95 11.70 -0.14
C ARG A 95 -7.85 10.99 1.20
N MET A 96 -6.77 10.24 1.43
CA MET A 96 -6.56 9.57 2.72
C MET A 96 -6.39 10.58 3.87
N THR A 97 -5.57 11.62 3.67
CA THR A 97 -5.35 12.68 4.67
C THR A 97 -6.63 13.49 4.93
N PHE A 98 -7.43 13.73 3.90
CA PHE A 98 -8.74 14.36 3.98
C PHE A 98 -9.70 13.55 4.87
N VAL A 99 -9.79 12.23 4.64
CA VAL A 99 -10.65 11.36 5.45
C VAL A 99 -10.17 11.28 6.90
N TYR A 100 -8.85 11.14 7.15
CA TYR A 100 -8.32 11.13 8.52
C TYR A 100 -8.60 12.43 9.27
N SER A 101 -8.36 13.58 8.61
CA SER A 101 -8.61 14.90 9.20
C SER A 101 -10.09 15.04 9.58
N MET A 102 -10.98 14.65 8.68
CA MET A 102 -12.42 14.72 8.91
C MET A 102 -12.85 13.77 10.04
N LEU A 103 -12.40 12.52 10.06
CA LEU A 103 -12.69 11.60 11.17
C LEU A 103 -12.14 12.14 12.49
N GLY A 104 -10.94 12.72 12.50
CA GLY A 104 -10.36 13.38 13.68
C GLY A 104 -11.25 14.48 14.24
N VAL A 105 -11.81 15.34 13.38
CA VAL A 105 -12.75 16.37 13.82
C VAL A 105 -14.07 15.75 14.32
N LEU A 106 -14.64 14.80 13.57
CA LEU A 106 -15.91 14.17 13.92
C LEU A 106 -15.86 13.44 15.26
N MET A 107 -14.73 12.82 15.57
CA MET A 107 -14.50 12.11 16.84
C MET A 107 -14.38 13.05 18.03
N GLN A 108 -14.20 14.36 17.82
CA GLN A 108 -14.19 15.38 18.87
C GLN A 108 -15.55 16.09 19.03
N THR A 109 -16.52 15.81 18.15
CA THR A 109 -17.90 16.33 18.27
C THR A 109 -18.71 15.51 19.28
N ASP A 110 -19.79 16.08 19.84
CA ASP A 110 -20.62 15.44 20.87
C ASP A 110 -20.75 13.93 20.66
N THR A 111 -20.01 13.19 21.49
CA THR A 111 -20.00 11.73 21.50
C THR A 111 -21.03 11.28 22.52
N VAL A 112 -22.05 10.55 22.07
CA VAL A 112 -22.88 9.81 23.01
C VAL A 112 -22.14 8.52 23.31
N GLU A 113 -21.46 8.50 24.44
CA GLU A 113 -20.96 7.25 25.01
C GLU A 113 -22.16 6.37 25.36
N ARG A 114 -22.23 5.18 24.76
CA ARG A 114 -23.22 4.17 25.15
C ARG A 114 -22.49 2.97 25.73
N ARG A 115 -22.76 2.67 27.00
CA ARG A 115 -22.36 1.40 27.62
C ARG A 115 -23.39 0.32 27.31
N ARG A 116 -22.99 -0.75 26.63
CA ARG A 116 -23.78 -1.99 26.50
C ARG A 116 -22.82 -3.17 26.71
N GLY A 117 -22.95 -3.88 27.83
CA GLY A 117 -21.99 -4.91 28.24
C GLY A 117 -20.72 -4.33 28.87
N LYS A 118 -19.56 -4.96 28.63
CA LYS A 118 -18.23 -4.57 29.17
C LYS A 118 -17.48 -3.53 28.32
N GLY A 119 -17.98 -3.12 27.16
CA GLY A 119 -17.30 -2.20 26.25
C GLY A 119 -17.91 -0.80 26.24
N GLU A 120 -17.07 0.22 26.14
CA GLU A 120 -17.47 1.60 25.85
C GLU A 120 -17.61 1.78 24.33
N ARG A 121 -18.74 2.35 23.89
CA ARG A 121 -18.99 2.64 22.48
C ARG A 121 -19.14 4.15 22.29
N GLU A 122 -18.26 4.72 21.49
CA GLU A 122 -18.36 6.11 21.06
C GLU A 122 -19.31 6.22 19.84
N LYS A 123 -20.43 6.91 20.01
CA LYS A 123 -21.30 7.29 18.89
C LYS A 123 -21.18 8.77 18.62
N PHE A 124 -20.70 9.13 17.43
CA PHE A 124 -20.66 10.51 16.95
C PHE A 124 -21.47 10.66 15.65
N ASN A 125 -21.82 11.90 15.33
CA ASN A 125 -22.53 12.25 14.11
C ASN A 125 -21.56 12.35 12.93
N TYR A 126 -21.95 11.82 11.77
CA TYR A 126 -21.14 11.92 10.56
C TYR A 126 -21.52 13.18 9.79
N TYR A 127 -20.53 14.03 9.49
CA TYR A 127 -20.69 15.18 8.60
C TYR A 127 -19.77 15.04 7.40
N LEU A 128 -20.27 15.47 6.24
CA LEU A 128 -19.49 15.61 5.00
C LEU A 128 -19.34 17.10 4.66
N PRO A 129 -18.18 17.54 4.17
CA PRO A 129 -18.01 18.89 3.63
C PRO A 129 -19.04 19.18 2.54
N PHE A 130 -19.54 20.41 2.52
CA PHE A 130 -20.63 20.90 1.66
C PHE A 130 -22.01 20.28 1.91
N VAL A 131 -22.10 19.01 2.32
CA VAL A 131 -23.37 18.25 2.44
C VAL A 131 -23.97 18.31 3.86
N GLY A 132 -23.13 18.39 4.90
CA GLY A 132 -23.57 18.40 6.30
C GLY A 132 -23.84 17.00 6.86
N ALA A 133 -24.80 16.90 7.79
CA ALA A 133 -25.09 15.67 8.53
C ALA A 133 -25.59 14.55 7.61
N VAL A 134 -25.03 13.36 7.77
CA VAL A 134 -25.37 12.14 7.02
C VAL A 134 -25.33 10.91 7.93
N CYS A 135 -25.97 9.83 7.48
CA CYS A 135 -25.80 8.53 8.15
C CYS A 135 -24.45 7.88 7.77
N ARG A 136 -23.95 6.96 8.62
CA ARG A 136 -22.69 6.23 8.37
C ARG A 136 -22.64 5.54 7.00
N PRO A 137 -23.69 4.86 6.50
CA PRO A 137 -23.67 4.28 5.16
C PRO A 137 -23.51 5.31 4.05
N SER A 138 -24.20 6.46 4.14
CA SER A 138 -24.08 7.53 3.15
C SER A 138 -22.69 8.18 3.19
N PHE A 139 -22.15 8.40 4.38
CA PHE A 139 -20.76 8.85 4.56
C PHE A 139 -19.76 7.91 3.86
N ALA A 140 -19.88 6.61 4.11
CA ALA A 140 -19.02 5.60 3.52
C ALA A 140 -19.10 5.61 1.98
N ARG A 141 -20.32 5.64 1.43
CA ARG A 141 -20.54 5.64 -0.03
C ARG A 141 -20.07 6.92 -0.70
N CYS A 142 -20.34 8.10 -0.13
CA CYS A 142 -19.92 9.38 -0.71
C CYS A 142 -18.40 9.47 -0.85
N LEU A 143 -17.66 8.77 0.01
CA LEU A 143 -16.20 8.76 0.02
C LEU A 143 -15.61 7.46 -0.50
N ASP A 144 -16.41 6.60 -1.13
CA ASP A 144 -16.03 5.27 -1.63
C ASP A 144 -15.18 4.46 -0.62
N LEU A 145 -15.64 4.39 0.63
CA LEU A 145 -15.01 3.65 1.74
C LEU A 145 -15.83 2.43 2.12
N THR A 146 -15.17 1.35 2.54
CA THR A 146 -15.83 0.21 3.17
C THR A 146 -16.01 0.45 4.68
N PRO A 147 -16.97 -0.22 5.34
CA PRO A 147 -17.12 -0.14 6.79
C PRO A 147 -15.84 -0.50 7.56
N LEU A 148 -15.07 -1.48 7.08
CA LEU A 148 -13.80 -1.91 7.67
C LEU A 148 -12.71 -0.84 7.53
N THR A 149 -12.63 -0.17 6.37
CA THR A 149 -11.71 0.95 6.16
C THR A 149 -11.98 2.08 7.15
N ILE A 150 -13.25 2.42 7.40
CA ILE A 150 -13.63 3.44 8.39
C ILE A 150 -13.16 3.03 9.80
N GLN A 151 -13.33 1.76 10.18
CA GLN A 151 -12.87 1.28 11.50
C GLN A 151 -11.34 1.40 11.64
N ARG A 152 -10.59 0.91 10.66
CA ARG A 152 -9.12 1.04 10.64
C ARG A 152 -8.70 2.51 10.75
N TYR A 153 -9.40 3.39 10.03
CA TYR A 153 -9.08 4.81 10.04
C TYR A 153 -9.38 5.48 11.38
N LYS A 154 -10.48 5.11 12.06
CA LYS A 154 -10.77 5.57 13.41
C LYS A 154 -9.67 5.15 14.40
N SER A 155 -9.22 3.90 14.38
CA SER A 155 -8.14 3.44 15.26
C SER A 155 -6.88 4.29 15.07
N ARG A 156 -6.47 4.51 13.82
CA ARG A 156 -5.28 5.32 13.53
C ARG A 156 -5.41 6.79 13.97
N VAL A 157 -6.61 7.36 13.87
CA VAL A 157 -6.91 8.71 14.37
C VAL A 157 -6.81 8.76 15.89
N ARG A 158 -7.28 7.73 16.61
CA ARG A 158 -7.10 7.62 18.07
C ARG A 158 -5.63 7.51 18.46
N ASP A 159 -4.83 6.85 17.64
CA ASP A 159 -3.37 6.77 17.82
C ASP A 159 -2.66 8.12 17.52
N GLY A 160 -3.41 9.20 17.26
CA GLY A 160 -2.89 10.55 17.02
C GLY A 160 -2.26 10.75 15.63
N SER A 161 -2.48 9.82 14.68
CA SER A 161 -1.83 9.85 13.37
C SER A 161 -2.82 10.18 12.24
N ILE A 162 -2.82 11.44 11.78
CA ILE A 162 -3.60 11.87 10.61
C ILE A 162 -2.78 11.84 9.30
N ALA A 163 -1.45 11.90 9.40
CA ALA A 163 -0.59 11.83 8.24
C ALA A 163 -0.53 10.41 7.67
N ALA A 164 -0.56 10.32 6.34
CA ALA A 164 -0.01 9.17 5.64
C ALA A 164 1.42 8.97 6.16
N LYS A 165 1.71 7.86 6.85
CA LYS A 165 3.10 7.44 7.03
C LYS A 165 3.64 7.35 5.62
N ALA A 166 4.66 8.16 5.30
CA ALA A 166 5.36 7.99 4.05
C ALA A 166 5.89 6.55 4.11
N HIS A 167 5.34 5.66 3.27
CA HIS A 167 6.09 4.49 2.86
C HIS A 167 7.23 5.05 2.02
N GLY A 168 8.25 5.58 2.70
CA GLY A 168 9.57 5.43 2.14
C GLY A 168 9.73 3.94 1.97
N ASN A 169 10.20 3.52 0.80
CA ASN A 169 11.14 2.42 0.73
C ASN A 169 12.37 2.78 1.59
N VAL A 170 12.17 3.04 2.89
CA VAL A 170 13.21 2.84 3.89
C VAL A 170 13.34 1.33 3.83
N LEU A 171 14.28 0.92 2.99
CA LEU A 171 14.73 -0.45 2.79
C LEU A 171 14.45 -1.21 4.07
N ASN A 172 13.57 -2.20 3.97
CA ASN A 172 13.35 -3.19 5.02
C ASN A 172 14.69 -3.42 5.73
N LYS A 173 14.85 -2.91 6.97
CA LYS A 173 16.12 -3.00 7.70
C LYS A 173 16.47 -4.45 8.06
N ASN A 174 15.51 -5.36 7.89
CA ASN A 174 15.62 -6.80 8.07
C ASN A 174 15.76 -7.56 6.73
N ALA A 175 15.78 -6.89 5.58
CA ALA A 175 16.19 -7.53 4.33
C ALA A 175 17.70 -7.71 4.46
N SER A 176 18.13 -8.94 4.70
CA SER A 176 19.54 -9.29 4.69
C SER A 176 20.14 -8.73 3.41
N SER A 177 21.09 -7.80 3.54
CA SER A 177 21.73 -7.18 2.39
C SER A 177 22.36 -8.29 1.56
N VAL A 178 21.87 -8.50 0.34
CA VAL A 178 22.41 -9.47 -0.60
C VAL A 178 23.92 -9.27 -0.71
N ASP A 179 24.69 -10.35 -0.63
CA ASP A 179 26.14 -10.31 -0.81
C ASP A 179 26.47 -10.17 -2.31
N ILE A 180 26.33 -8.94 -2.83
CA ILE A 180 26.54 -8.61 -4.24
C ILE A 180 27.99 -8.94 -4.69
N PRO A 181 29.06 -8.60 -3.93
CA PRO A 181 30.42 -8.96 -4.32
C PRO A 181 30.62 -10.47 -4.50
N TRP A 182 30.09 -11.29 -3.58
CA TRP A 182 30.14 -12.74 -3.72
C TRP A 182 29.36 -13.22 -4.94
N LEU A 183 28.13 -12.72 -5.13
CA LEU A 183 27.27 -13.09 -6.26
C LEU A 183 27.95 -12.80 -7.61
N ILE A 184 28.60 -11.65 -7.74
CA ILE A 184 29.36 -11.27 -8.94
C ILE A 184 30.54 -12.23 -9.16
N LYS A 185 31.28 -12.55 -8.09
CA LYS A 185 32.43 -13.44 -8.17
C LYS A 185 32.01 -14.83 -8.63
N TRP A 186 31.01 -15.41 -7.97
CA TRP A 186 30.46 -16.71 -8.32
C TRP A 186 29.97 -16.74 -9.77
N PHE A 187 29.22 -15.71 -10.21
CA PHE A 187 28.68 -15.69 -11.57
C PHE A 187 29.76 -15.57 -12.65
N LYS A 188 30.87 -14.89 -12.37
CA LYS A 188 32.02 -14.82 -13.27
C LYS A 188 32.73 -16.17 -13.39
N GLU A 189 32.98 -16.83 -12.27
CA GLU A 189 33.59 -18.17 -12.24
C GLU A 189 32.70 -19.19 -12.96
N PHE A 190 31.40 -19.14 -12.70
CA PHE A 190 30.40 -19.97 -13.39
C PHE A 190 30.41 -19.73 -14.91
N ALA A 191 30.43 -18.46 -15.35
CA ALA A 191 30.44 -18.13 -16.76
C ALA A 191 31.76 -18.46 -17.47
N GLU A 192 32.89 -18.45 -16.76
CA GLU A 192 34.17 -18.93 -17.28
C GLU A 192 34.16 -20.45 -17.49
N GLU A 193 33.48 -21.20 -16.61
CA GLU A 193 33.36 -22.65 -16.70
C GLU A 193 32.45 -23.11 -17.85
N VAL A 194 31.28 -22.49 -17.99
CA VAL A 194 30.24 -22.96 -18.94
C VAL A 194 30.04 -22.07 -20.15
N GLY A 195 30.56 -20.84 -20.14
CA GLY A 195 30.33 -19.84 -21.18
C GLY A 195 31.26 -19.96 -22.37
N GLU A 196 30.77 -19.48 -23.52
CA GLU A 196 31.55 -19.35 -24.76
C GLU A 196 31.87 -17.87 -25.01
N VAL A 197 33.14 -17.55 -25.24
CA VAL A 197 33.55 -16.19 -25.60
C VAL A 197 33.25 -15.93 -27.06
N VAL A 198 32.37 -14.96 -27.32
CA VAL A 198 31.91 -14.60 -28.67
C VAL A 198 32.17 -13.11 -28.94
N PRO A 199 32.82 -12.77 -30.07
CA PRO A 199 33.03 -11.38 -30.46
C PRO A 199 31.70 -10.77 -30.91
N VAL A 200 31.22 -9.77 -30.17
CA VAL A 200 30.01 -9.02 -30.46
C VAL A 200 30.37 -7.68 -31.10
N ARG A 201 29.69 -7.36 -32.20
CA ARG A 201 29.84 -6.07 -32.87
C ARG A 201 28.99 -5.02 -32.16
N VAL A 202 29.64 -4.12 -31.42
CA VAL A 202 28.98 -3.06 -30.68
C VAL A 202 28.94 -1.79 -31.54
N ARG A 203 27.75 -1.18 -31.63
CA ARG A 203 27.55 0.07 -32.37
C ARG A 203 27.67 1.24 -31.41
N MET A 204 28.71 2.04 -31.57
CA MET A 204 28.88 3.29 -30.83
C MET A 204 28.44 4.47 -31.70
N GLN A 205 27.78 5.46 -31.09
CA GLN A 205 27.51 6.74 -31.73
C GLN A 205 28.37 7.80 -31.05
N LYS A 206 29.24 8.47 -31.82
CA LYS A 206 30.02 9.59 -31.32
C LYS A 206 29.70 10.84 -32.14
N THR A 207 29.37 11.92 -31.45
CA THR A 207 29.16 13.22 -32.08
C THR A 207 30.50 13.94 -32.10
N VAL A 208 31.09 14.08 -33.29
CA VAL A 208 32.34 14.83 -33.49
C VAL A 208 32.01 16.00 -34.41
N ALA A 209 32.22 17.22 -33.94
CA ALA A 209 31.98 18.47 -34.67
C ALA A 209 30.55 18.56 -35.28
N GLY A 210 29.52 18.26 -34.49
CA GLY A 210 28.10 18.42 -34.89
C GLY A 210 27.58 17.40 -35.90
N LYS A 211 28.40 16.43 -36.33
CA LYS A 211 27.97 15.31 -37.19
C LYS A 211 28.06 13.99 -36.42
N THR A 212 26.93 13.30 -36.28
CA THR A 212 26.86 11.98 -35.63
C THR A 212 27.48 10.92 -36.55
N LYS A 213 28.62 10.36 -36.17
CA LYS A 213 29.26 9.24 -36.89
C LYS A 213 29.03 7.94 -36.12
N LYS A 214 28.63 6.90 -36.85
CA LYS A 214 28.45 5.53 -36.32
C LYS A 214 29.79 4.80 -36.43
N TYR A 215 30.29 4.28 -35.32
CA TYR A 215 31.47 3.44 -35.25
C TYR A 215 31.06 2.03 -34.81
N TYR A 216 31.82 1.03 -35.24
CA TYR A 216 31.62 -0.35 -34.82
C TYR A 216 32.90 -0.86 -34.16
N SER A 217 32.84 -1.20 -32.87
CA SER A 217 33.87 -1.96 -32.16
C SER A 217 33.51 -3.44 -32.17
N ARG A 218 34.52 -4.31 -32.03
CA ARG A 218 34.33 -5.71 -31.66
C ARG A 218 34.74 -5.82 -30.21
N GLU A 219 33.81 -6.26 -29.38
CA GLU A 219 34.02 -6.50 -27.95
C GLU A 219 33.68 -7.96 -27.68
N ASP A 220 34.48 -8.63 -26.87
CA ASP A 220 34.29 -10.05 -26.56
C ASP A 220 33.30 -10.17 -25.39
N TYR A 221 32.22 -10.91 -25.60
CA TYR A 221 31.20 -11.18 -24.59
C TYR A 221 31.21 -12.67 -24.24
N THR A 222 30.89 -12.99 -22.98
CA THR A 222 30.71 -14.38 -22.58
C THR A 222 29.24 -14.74 -22.74
N LEU A 223 28.93 -15.67 -23.64
CA LEU A 223 27.58 -16.16 -23.86
C LEU A 223 27.38 -17.47 -23.12
N LEU A 224 26.40 -17.50 -22.22
CA LEU A 224 25.99 -18.75 -21.59
C LEU A 224 25.22 -19.63 -22.60
N PRO A 225 25.36 -20.96 -22.52
CA PRO A 225 24.59 -21.90 -23.33
C PRO A 225 23.08 -21.64 -23.26
N VAL A 226 22.36 -21.95 -24.34
CA VAL A 226 20.92 -21.63 -24.52
C VAL A 226 20.02 -22.29 -23.47
N TYR A 227 20.46 -23.41 -22.89
CA TYR A 227 19.69 -24.12 -21.85
C TYR A 227 19.79 -23.45 -20.47
N PHE A 228 20.69 -22.48 -20.29
CA PHE A 228 20.71 -21.67 -19.09
C PHE A 228 19.68 -20.54 -19.20
N THR A 229 18.66 -20.59 -18.36
CA THR A 229 17.75 -19.47 -18.09
C THR A 229 18.16 -18.82 -16.76
N TRP A 230 17.65 -17.62 -16.47
CA TRP A 230 17.88 -17.00 -15.15
C TRP A 230 17.43 -17.91 -14.00
N ASP A 231 16.39 -18.71 -14.23
CA ASP A 231 15.88 -19.69 -13.26
C ASP A 231 16.82 -20.86 -13.05
N SER A 232 17.41 -21.43 -14.11
CA SER A 232 18.36 -22.53 -13.94
C SER A 232 19.68 -22.06 -13.35
N VAL A 233 20.16 -20.86 -13.73
CA VAL A 233 21.33 -20.22 -13.10
C VAL A 233 21.10 -19.99 -11.61
N TYR A 234 19.89 -19.59 -11.21
CA TYR A 234 19.54 -19.45 -9.78
C TYR A 234 19.62 -20.81 -9.06
N GLY A 235 19.13 -21.87 -9.69
CA GLY A 235 19.23 -23.23 -9.16
C GLY A 235 20.67 -23.67 -8.93
N GLU A 236 21.56 -23.43 -9.89
CA GLU A 236 23.00 -23.73 -9.78
C GLU A 236 23.65 -22.94 -8.64
N MET A 237 23.35 -21.64 -8.53
CA MET A 237 23.83 -20.79 -7.43
C MET A 237 23.40 -21.34 -6.08
N HIS A 238 22.11 -21.66 -5.94
CA HIS A 238 21.54 -22.13 -4.67
C HIS A 238 22.13 -23.49 -4.27
N ALA A 239 22.25 -24.42 -5.23
CA ALA A 239 22.88 -25.72 -5.00
C ALA A 239 24.35 -25.58 -4.56
N TYR A 240 25.10 -24.64 -5.16
CA TYR A 240 26.48 -24.34 -4.76
C TYR A 240 26.57 -23.84 -3.31
N VAL A 241 25.66 -22.95 -2.89
CA VAL A 241 25.59 -22.45 -1.51
C VAL A 241 25.26 -23.57 -0.52
N GLU A 242 24.27 -24.41 -0.84
CA GLU A 242 23.87 -25.55 0.00
C GLU A 242 24.98 -26.59 0.14
N GLN A 243 25.64 -26.94 -0.97
CA GLN A 243 26.68 -27.97 -1.00
C GLN A 243 27.92 -27.57 -0.20
N ILE A 244 28.33 -26.31 -0.30
CA ILE A 244 29.53 -25.79 0.39
C ILE A 244 29.18 -25.26 1.79
N ARG A 245 27.87 -25.19 2.13
CA ARG A 245 27.34 -24.60 3.38
C ARG A 245 27.86 -23.18 3.60
N LEU A 246 27.93 -22.40 2.52
CA LEU A 246 28.34 -21.00 2.57
C LEU A 246 27.29 -20.19 3.33
N ARG A 247 27.73 -19.40 4.32
CA ARG A 247 26.87 -18.43 4.99
C ARG A 247 26.90 -17.12 4.20
N VAL A 248 26.13 -17.06 3.12
CA VAL A 248 25.97 -15.87 2.27
C VAL A 248 24.50 -15.44 2.23
N SER A 249 24.26 -14.13 2.13
CA SER A 249 22.90 -13.63 1.93
C SER A 249 22.55 -13.70 0.46
N GLU A 250 21.78 -14.73 0.08
CA GLU A 250 21.37 -14.96 -1.30
C GLU A 250 20.38 -13.89 -1.79
N PRO A 251 20.45 -13.50 -3.09
CA PRO A 251 19.41 -12.67 -3.70
C PRO A 251 18.10 -13.44 -3.82
N GLY A 252 16.97 -12.72 -3.84
CA GLY A 252 15.71 -13.33 -4.27
C GLY A 252 15.77 -13.72 -5.76
N ARG A 253 15.13 -14.85 -6.10
CA ARG A 253 15.09 -15.45 -7.45
C ARG A 253 14.77 -14.46 -8.58
N SER A 254 13.79 -13.59 -8.39
CA SER A 254 13.37 -12.57 -9.37
C SER A 254 14.32 -11.36 -9.45
N THR A 255 15.20 -11.18 -8.46
CA THR A 255 16.09 -10.02 -8.33
C THR A 255 17.50 -10.34 -8.79
N MET A 256 17.94 -11.60 -8.65
CA MET A 256 19.28 -12.06 -9.07
C MET A 256 19.62 -11.67 -10.51
N GLY A 257 18.72 -11.96 -11.46
CA GLY A 257 18.97 -11.66 -12.87
C GLY A 257 19.14 -10.17 -13.16
N LYS A 258 18.41 -9.30 -12.44
CA LYS A 258 18.55 -7.84 -12.56
C LYS A 258 19.90 -7.37 -12.02
N LEU A 259 20.31 -7.88 -10.86
CA LEU A 259 21.60 -7.56 -10.25
C LEU A 259 22.77 -7.99 -11.15
N LEU A 260 22.72 -9.22 -11.66
CA LEU A 260 23.77 -9.74 -12.53
C LEU A 260 23.82 -9.03 -13.88
N ALA A 261 22.67 -8.70 -14.49
CA ALA A 261 22.66 -7.92 -15.73
C ALA A 261 23.23 -6.50 -15.54
N GLN A 262 23.04 -5.90 -14.36
CA GLN A 262 23.58 -4.58 -14.02
C GLN A 262 25.09 -4.63 -13.74
N HIS A 263 25.56 -5.64 -13.01
CA HIS A 263 26.94 -5.72 -12.55
C HIS A 263 27.88 -6.51 -13.48
N CYS A 264 27.34 -7.37 -14.34
CA CYS A 264 28.06 -8.20 -15.30
C CYS A 264 27.49 -8.06 -16.73
N PRO A 265 27.48 -6.86 -17.33
CA PRO A 265 26.84 -6.61 -18.64
C PRO A 265 27.50 -7.36 -19.82
N GLU A 266 28.74 -7.82 -19.63
CA GLU A 266 29.53 -8.56 -20.63
C GLU A 266 29.18 -10.07 -20.67
N ILE A 267 28.49 -10.58 -19.64
CA ILE A 267 28.00 -11.96 -19.59
C ILE A 267 26.52 -11.94 -19.98
N ARG A 268 26.16 -12.66 -21.05
CA ARG A 268 24.77 -12.69 -21.54
C ARG A 268 24.19 -14.09 -21.52
N ILE A 269 22.97 -14.17 -21.04
CA ILE A 269 22.09 -15.32 -21.23
C ILE A 269 21.33 -15.12 -22.53
N ARG A 270 21.34 -16.14 -23.40
CA ARG A 270 20.55 -16.18 -24.63
C ARG A 270 19.08 -16.46 -24.27
N SER A 271 18.42 -15.46 -23.67
CA SER A 271 16.96 -15.42 -23.51
C SER A 271 16.27 -15.21 -24.85
#